data_AF-G9KV42-F1
#
_entry.id   AF-G9KV42-F1
#
_cell.length_a   1.000
_cell.length_b   1.000
_cell.length_c   1.000
_cell.angle_alpha   90.00
_cell.angle_beta   90.00
_cell.angle_gamma   90.00
#
_symmetry.space_group_name_H-M   'P 1'
#
loop_
_entity.id
_entity.type
_entity.pdbx_description
1 polymer ?
#
loop_
_entity_poly.entity_id
_entity_poly.type
_entity_poly.pdbx_seq_one_letter_code
_entity_poly.pdbx_strand_id
1 'polypeptide(L)'
;LGAVLEEKRVSLLQAIEECQQERLARLSAQIQEHRSLLDGSGLVGYAQEVLKETDQPCFVQAAKQLHNRISRATDALQTFRPAASSSFRHCQLDVGREMKLLTELNFLQ
;
A
#
# COMPACT_ATOMS: atom_id res chain seq x y z
N LEU A 1 16.91 -33.63 -21.21
CA LEU A 1 15.58 -33.08 -21.54
C LEU A 1 14.64 -33.07 -20.33
N GLY A 2 14.22 -34.22 -19.77
CA GLY A 2 13.29 -34.25 -18.62
C GLY A 2 13.76 -33.47 -17.38
N ALA A 3 15.02 -33.65 -16.96
CA ALA A 3 15.58 -32.93 -15.80
C ALA A 3 15.63 -31.40 -15.99
N VAL A 4 16.03 -30.94 -17.18
CA VAL A 4 16.11 -29.50 -17.52
C VAL A 4 14.72 -28.86 -17.56
N LEU A 5 13.71 -29.59 -18.04
CA LEU A 5 12.32 -29.13 -18.04
C LEU A 5 11.75 -29.01 -16.62
N GLU A 6 12.04 -29.97 -15.75
CA GLU A 6 11.62 -29.88 -14.34
C GLU A 6 12.32 -28.75 -13.61
N GLU A 7 13.62 -28.52 -13.84
CA GLU A 7 14.35 -27.37 -13.26
C GLU A 7 13.72 -26.04 -13.69
N LYS A 8 13.41 -25.87 -14.98
CA LYS A 8 12.73 -24.69 -15.50
C LYS A 8 11.33 -24.51 -14.89
N ARG A 9 10.57 -25.61 -14.76
CA ARG A 9 9.24 -25.59 -14.15
C ARG A 9 9.31 -25.14 -12.69
N VAL A 10 10.23 -25.68 -11.91
CA VAL A 10 10.44 -25.29 -10.51
C VAL A 10 10.82 -23.81 -10.41
N SER A 11 11.76 -23.35 -11.25
CA SER A 11 12.17 -21.94 -11.29
C SER A 11 11.01 -20.99 -11.63
N LEU A 12 10.16 -21.34 -12.61
CA LEU A 12 8.99 -20.55 -12.97
C LEU A 12 7.95 -20.50 -11.86
N LEU A 13 7.67 -21.64 -11.20
CA LEU A 13 6.74 -21.69 -10.08
C LEU A 13 7.24 -20.83 -8.90
N GLN A 14 8.53 -20.89 -8.60
CA GLN A 14 9.14 -20.04 -7.58
C GLN A 14 9.01 -18.56 -7.92
N ALA A 15 9.31 -18.15 -9.16
CA ALA A 15 9.15 -16.76 -9.59
C ALA A 15 7.70 -16.27 -9.48
N ILE A 16 6.71 -17.13 -9.75
CA ILE A 16 5.29 -16.81 -9.57
C ILE A 16 4.96 -16.60 -8.09
N GLU A 17 5.44 -17.49 -7.21
CA GLU A 17 5.20 -17.39 -5.77
C GLU A 17 5.83 -16.12 -5.18
N GLU A 18 7.08 -15.82 -5.52
CA GLU A 18 7.77 -14.60 -5.12
C GLU A 18 7.02 -13.35 -5.57
N CYS A 19 6.56 -13.31 -6.83
CA CYS A 19 5.77 -12.21 -7.36
C CYS A 19 4.43 -12.03 -6.61
N GLN A 20 3.74 -13.12 -6.29
CA GLN A 20 2.50 -13.07 -5.52
C GLN A 20 2.75 -12.52 -4.11
N GLN A 21 3.81 -12.98 -3.44
CA GLN A 21 4.15 -12.56 -2.09
C GLN A 21 4.53 -11.07 -2.05
N GLU A 22 5.30 -10.58 -3.02
CA GLU A 22 5.65 -9.16 -3.15
C GLU A 22 4.37 -8.30 -3.33
N ARG A 23 3.47 -8.72 -4.22
CA ARG A 23 2.20 -8.01 -4.45
C ARG A 23 1.33 -7.95 -3.19
N LEU A 24 1.24 -9.06 -2.44
CA LEU A 24 0.50 -9.12 -1.17
C LEU A 24 1.13 -8.23 -0.09
N ALA A 25 2.46 -8.22 0.03
CA ALA A 25 3.16 -7.36 0.97
C ALA A 25 2.91 -5.87 0.68
N ARG A 26 3.00 -5.49 -0.59
CA ARG A 26 2.71 -4.11 -1.05
C ARG A 26 1.27 -3.70 -0.75
N LEU A 27 0.30 -4.58 -1.03
CA LEU A 27 -1.11 -4.31 -0.75
C LEU A 27 -1.37 -4.17 0.75
N SER A 28 -0.75 -5.02 1.57
CA SER A 28 -0.88 -5.00 3.03
C SER A 28 -0.32 -3.70 3.63
N ALA A 29 0.85 -3.28 3.15
CA ALA A 29 1.44 -1.99 3.53
C ALA A 29 0.52 -0.82 3.15
N GLN A 30 -0.06 -0.84 1.95
CA GLN A 30 -1.00 0.19 1.49
C GLN A 30 -2.28 0.24 2.34
N ILE A 31 -2.83 -0.91 2.74
CA ILE A 31 -3.99 -0.96 3.64
C ILE A 31 -3.63 -0.34 5.00
N GLN A 32 -2.46 -0.66 5.54
CA GLN A 32 -2.01 -0.12 6.82
C GLN A 32 -1.82 1.40 6.76
N GLU A 33 -1.24 1.90 5.67
CA GLU A 33 -1.06 3.33 5.43
C GLU A 33 -2.40 4.06 5.22
N HIS A 34 -3.34 3.45 4.51
CA HIS A 34 -4.68 4.00 4.37
C HIS A 34 -5.42 4.06 5.73
N ARG A 35 -5.26 3.04 6.58
CA ARG A 35 -5.83 3.05 7.94
C ARG A 35 -5.24 4.18 8.79
N SER A 36 -3.92 4.41 8.73
CA SER A 36 -3.29 5.51 9.48
C SER A 36 -3.78 6.89 9.00
N LEU A 37 -4.11 7.05 7.71
CA LEU A 37 -4.78 8.25 7.22
C LEU A 37 -6.21 8.41 7.77
N LEU A 38 -6.96 7.31 7.87
CA LEU A 38 -8.32 7.33 8.42
C LEU A 38 -8.35 7.65 9.92
N ASP A 39 -7.28 7.39 10.68
CA ASP A 39 -7.18 7.81 12.10
C ASP A 39 -7.37 9.33 12.28
N GLY A 40 -7.05 10.11 11.23
CA GLY A 40 -7.27 11.55 11.16
C GLY A 40 -8.65 11.97 10.66
N SER A 41 -9.53 11.07 10.23
CA SER A 41 -10.82 11.44 9.60
C SER A 41 -11.77 12.19 10.54
N GLY A 42 -11.68 11.95 11.86
CA GLY A 42 -12.51 12.61 12.87
C GLY A 42 -11.99 13.97 13.36
N LEU A 43 -10.89 14.48 12.79
CA LEU A 43 -10.23 15.68 13.31
C LEU A 43 -11.08 16.95 13.21
N VAL A 44 -11.83 17.09 12.11
CA VAL A 44 -12.68 18.26 11.88
C VAL A 44 -13.79 18.31 12.93
N GLY A 45 -14.46 17.18 13.18
CA GLY A 45 -15.46 17.08 14.24
C GLY A 45 -14.85 17.32 15.62
N TYR A 46 -13.67 16.76 15.90
CA TYR A 46 -12.98 17.02 17.16
C TYR A 46 -12.61 18.49 17.33
N ALA A 47 -12.12 19.16 16.28
CA ALA A 47 -11.83 20.59 16.31
C ALA A 47 -13.09 21.42 16.60
N GLN A 48 -14.22 21.05 16.01
CA GLN A 48 -15.51 21.70 16.29
C GLN A 48 -15.92 21.56 17.76
N GLU A 49 -15.73 20.39 18.38
CA GLU A 49 -16.01 20.22 19.81
C GLU A 49 -15.04 21.00 20.70
N VAL A 50 -13.75 21.02 20.37
CA VAL A 50 -12.74 21.81 21.12
C VAL A 50 -13.09 23.30 21.13
N LEU A 51 -13.60 23.83 20.02
CA LEU A 51 -14.00 25.24 19.92
C LEU A 51 -15.24 25.61 20.75
N LYS A 52 -15.99 24.62 21.27
CA LYS A 52 -17.12 24.84 22.17
C LYS A 52 -16.71 24.92 23.64
N GLU A 53 -15.47 24.56 23.97
CA GLU A 53 -14.98 24.59 25.35
C GLU A 53 -14.88 26.03 25.85
N THR A 54 -15.52 26.30 26.99
CA THR A 54 -15.63 27.64 27.57
C THR A 54 -14.73 27.81 28.78
N ASP A 55 -14.32 26.72 29.43
CA ASP A 55 -13.33 26.75 30.48
C ASP A 55 -11.92 26.90 29.87
N GLN A 56 -11.26 28.00 30.20
CA GLN A 56 -9.99 28.39 29.57
C GLN A 56 -8.86 27.35 29.77
N PRO A 57 -8.60 26.79 30.96
CA PRO A 57 -7.60 25.73 31.12
C PRO A 57 -7.97 24.44 30.38
N CYS A 58 -9.25 24.01 30.39
CA CYS A 58 -9.71 22.86 29.60
C CYS A 58 -9.52 23.10 28.09
N PHE A 59 -9.83 24.31 27.60
CA PHE A 59 -9.66 24.68 26.20
C PHE A 59 -8.20 24.56 25.77
N VAL A 60 -7.26 25.11 26.54
CA VAL A 60 -5.82 25.04 26.21
C VAL A 60 -5.34 23.58 26.18
N GLN A 61 -5.79 22.74 27.11
CA GLN A 61 -5.46 21.31 27.12
C GLN A 61 -6.02 20.58 25.89
N ALA A 62 -7.28 20.83 25.53
CA ALA A 62 -7.94 20.22 24.38
C ALA A 62 -7.31 20.71 23.06
N ALA A 63 -6.98 22.00 22.96
CA ALA A 63 -6.28 22.60 21.82
C ALA A 63 -4.88 21.99 21.63
N LYS A 64 -4.13 21.72 22.71
CA LYS A 64 -2.84 21.03 22.64
C LYS A 64 -2.99 19.60 22.10
N GLN A 65 -4.01 18.86 22.53
CA GLN A 65 -4.28 17.52 22.01
C GLN A 65 -4.66 17.55 20.53
N LEU A 66 -5.53 18.49 20.13
CA LEU A 66 -5.91 18.71 18.74
C LEU A 66 -4.68 19.02 17.87
N HIS A 67 -3.81 19.93 18.31
CA HIS A 67 -2.57 20.26 17.59
C HIS A 67 -1.68 19.03 17.36
N ASN A 68 -1.43 18.22 18.39
CA ASN A 68 -0.64 17.00 18.25
C ASN A 68 -1.24 16.01 17.24
N ARG A 69 -2.57 15.88 17.22
CA ARG A 69 -3.26 15.01 16.26
C ARG A 69 -3.20 15.57 14.84
N ILE A 70 -3.31 16.89 14.66
CA ILE A 70 -3.12 17.57 13.36
C ILE A 70 -1.71 17.33 12.84
N SER A 71 -0.68 17.54 13.67
CA SER A 71 0.72 17.32 13.27
C SER A 71 0.92 15.90 12.77
N ARG A 72 0.50 14.90 13.56
CA ARG A 72 0.60 13.48 13.18
C ARG A 72 -0.14 13.15 11.87
N ALA A 73 -1.36 13.65 11.70
CA ALA A 73 -2.13 13.42 10.48
C ALA A 73 -1.47 14.07 9.26
N THR A 74 -0.89 15.25 9.44
CA THR A 74 -0.16 15.97 8.40
C THR A 74 1.12 15.23 8.01
N ASP A 75 1.89 14.75 9.00
CA ASP A 75 3.09 13.95 8.76
C ASP A 75 2.76 12.68 7.98
N ALA A 76 1.69 11.98 8.36
CA ALA A 76 1.21 10.78 7.66
C ALA A 76 0.86 11.05 6.19
N LEU A 77 0.22 12.19 5.89
CA LEU A 77 -0.10 12.63 4.53
C LEU A 77 1.15 12.95 3.71
N GLN A 78 2.19 13.54 4.32
CA GLN A 78 3.43 13.86 3.62
C GLN A 78 4.20 12.60 3.20
N THR A 79 4.21 11.58 4.07
CA THR A 79 4.84 10.29 3.78
C THR A 79 3.99 9.39 2.90
N PHE A 80 2.71 9.73 2.69
CA PHE A 80 1.78 8.87 1.97
C PHE A 80 2.22 8.60 0.53
N ARG A 81 2.41 7.33 0.16
CA ARG A 81 2.76 6.93 -1.21
C ARG A 81 1.86 5.77 -1.65
N PRO A 82 0.80 6.03 -2.45
CA PRO A 82 -0.03 4.96 -2.99
C PRO A 82 0.82 3.91 -3.71
N ALA A 83 0.79 2.66 -3.22
CA ALA A 83 1.51 1.57 -3.85
C ALA A 83 0.97 1.24 -5.25
N ALA A 84 -0.30 1.59 -5.51
CA ALA A 84 -0.94 1.46 -6.79
C ALA A 84 -1.07 2.80 -7.53
N SER A 85 -0.55 2.87 -8.76
CA SER A 85 -0.93 3.92 -9.72
C SER A 85 -2.44 3.85 -10.00
N SER A 86 -3.10 5.00 -10.23
CA SER A 86 -4.53 5.08 -10.59
C SER A 86 -4.97 4.15 -11.73
N SER A 87 -4.05 3.84 -12.64
CA SER A 87 -4.30 2.94 -13.78
C SER A 87 -4.27 1.44 -13.44
N PHE A 88 -3.81 1.06 -12.25
CA PHE A 88 -3.60 -0.34 -11.83
C PHE A 88 -2.79 -1.21 -12.81
N ARG A 89 -2.02 -0.61 -13.74
CA ARG A 89 -1.27 -1.34 -14.78
C ARG A 89 -0.29 -2.38 -14.22
N HIS A 90 0.32 -2.10 -13.08
CA HIS A 90 1.24 -3.00 -12.37
C HIS A 90 0.54 -4.24 -11.76
N CYS A 91 -0.78 -4.30 -11.78
CA CYS A 91 -1.59 -5.46 -11.37
C CYS A 91 -2.23 -6.20 -12.55
N GLN A 92 -2.02 -5.74 -13.79
CA GLN A 92 -2.57 -6.34 -14.99
C GLN A 92 -1.56 -7.30 -15.63
N LEU A 93 -2.07 -8.41 -16.17
CA LEU A 93 -1.29 -9.36 -16.95
C LEU A 93 -1.45 -9.04 -18.44
N ASP A 94 -0.35 -8.74 -19.12
CA ASP A 94 -0.34 -8.63 -20.58
C ASP A 94 -0.21 -10.04 -21.19
N VAL A 95 -1.35 -10.67 -21.46
CA VAL A 95 -1.41 -12.03 -22.01
C VAL A 95 -0.66 -12.12 -23.35
N GLY A 96 -0.66 -11.06 -24.17
CA GLY A 96 0.04 -11.07 -25.45
C GLY A 96 1.56 -11.12 -25.27
N ARG A 97 2.08 -10.32 -24.35
CA ARG A 97 3.49 -10.35 -23.95
C ARG A 97 3.89 -11.70 -23.36
N GLU A 98 3.10 -12.23 -22.41
CA GLU A 98 3.41 -13.51 -21.79
C GLU A 98 3.38 -14.66 -22.80
N MET A 99 2.39 -14.65 -23.71
CA MET A 99 2.31 -15.66 -24.76
C MET A 99 3.52 -15.61 -25.72
N LYS A 100 3.97 -14.40 -26.07
CA LYS A 100 5.19 -14.22 -26.87
C LYS A 100 6.43 -14.80 -26.16
N LEU A 101 6.60 -14.49 -24.87
CA LEU A 101 7.70 -15.04 -24.07
C LEU A 101 7.65 -16.57 -24.01
N LEU A 102 6.45 -17.16 -23.85
CA LEU A 102 6.28 -18.61 -23.89
C LEU A 102 6.66 -19.21 -25.24
N THR A 103 6.33 -18.56 -26.36
CA THR A 103 6.72 -19.04 -27.69
C THR A 103 8.21 -18.88 -27.98
N GLU A 104 8.88 -17.94 -27.31
CA GLU A 104 10.33 -17.70 -27.43
C GLU A 104 11.17 -18.56 -26.48
N LEU A 105 10.53 -19.38 -25.63
CA LEU A 105 11.22 -20.37 -24.80
C LEU A 105 11.90 -21.41 -25.70
N ASN A 106 13.20 -21.24 -25.91
CA ASN A 106 14.05 -22.26 -26.52
C ASN A 106 14.37 -23.33 -25.47
N PHE A 107 13.79 -24.51 -25.62
CA PHE A 107 13.99 -25.67 -24.75
C PHE A 107 15.25 -26.49 -25.10
N LEU A 108 16.00 -26.07 -26.11
CA LEU A 108 17.23 -26.71 -26.58
C LEU A 108 18.41 -25.77 -26.32
N GLN A 109 19.17 -26.08 -25.28
CA GLN A 109 20.55 -25.66 -25.06
C GLN A 109 21.37 -26.87 -24.62
#